data_AF-A0A848Y8F3-F1
#
_entry.id   AF-A0A848Y8F3-F1
#
_cell.length_a   1.000
_cell.length_b   1.000
_cell.length_c   1.000
_cell.angle_alpha   90.00
_cell.angle_beta   90.00
_cell.angle_gamma   90.00
#
_symmetry.space_group_name_H-M   'P 1'
#
loop_
_entity.id
_entity.type
_entity.pdbx_description
1 polymer ?
#
loop_
_entity_poly.entity_id
_entity_poly.type
_entity_poly.pdbx_seq_one_letter_code
_entity_poly.pdbx_strand_id
1 'polypeptide(L)'
;MHNEGRASMLAVRLTGPLTPRFMAAPSYLERFGRPSHPRDLLAHKCVRHKFVTAKRVLNWHFVEDGQAKTVEPPNTLIFDNMQSVALAVRDGHGIGCALRTVIEEDLLTGKLESILNG
;
A
#
# COMPACT_ATOMS: atom_id res chain seq x y z
N MET A 1 -34.60 -24.40 -28.61
CA MET A 1 -33.72 -24.85 -27.50
C MET A 1 -33.24 -23.63 -26.75
N HIS A 2 -33.51 -23.59 -25.45
CA HIS A 2 -33.15 -22.54 -24.49
C HIS A 2 -31.64 -22.25 -24.50
N ASN A 3 -31.24 -20.96 -24.40
CA ASN A 3 -29.90 -20.59 -23.95
C ASN A 3 -30.06 -19.78 -22.66
N GLU A 4 -29.74 -20.44 -21.55
CA GLU A 4 -29.93 -19.96 -20.19
C GLU A 4 -28.83 -18.97 -19.77
N GLY A 5 -29.20 -18.12 -18.81
CA GLY A 5 -28.54 -16.87 -18.45
C GLY A 5 -27.03 -16.95 -18.22
N ARG A 6 -26.29 -16.12 -18.96
CA ARG A 6 -24.99 -15.62 -18.49
C ARG A 6 -25.28 -14.76 -17.27
N ALA A 7 -24.94 -15.27 -16.08
CA ALA A 7 -24.89 -14.45 -14.88
C ALA A 7 -23.87 -13.32 -15.12
N SER A 8 -24.36 -12.15 -15.51
CA SER A 8 -23.56 -10.93 -15.55
C SER A 8 -23.27 -10.57 -14.11
N MET A 9 -22.08 -10.95 -13.63
CA MET A 9 -21.54 -10.46 -12.38
C MET A 9 -21.35 -8.94 -12.51
N LEU A 10 -22.37 -8.16 -12.14
CA LEU A 10 -22.28 -6.72 -12.02
C LEU A 10 -21.57 -6.44 -10.69
N ALA A 11 -20.26 -6.28 -10.75
CA ALA A 11 -19.49 -5.77 -9.63
C ALA A 11 -19.87 -4.29 -9.41
N VAL A 12 -20.85 -4.04 -8.54
CA VAL A 12 -21.18 -2.68 -8.10
C VAL A 12 -20.04 -2.19 -7.21
N ARG A 13 -19.38 -1.11 -7.63
CA ARG A 13 -18.34 -0.45 -6.83
C ARG A 13 -19.03 0.30 -5.69
N LEU A 14 -19.17 -0.35 -4.53
CA LEU A 14 -19.82 0.21 -3.34
C LEU A 14 -19.04 1.35 -2.67
N THR A 15 -17.79 1.58 -3.07
CA THR A 15 -16.91 2.60 -2.50
C THR A 15 -16.20 3.37 -3.62
N GLY A 16 -15.84 4.63 -3.33
CA GLY A 16 -14.98 5.44 -4.20
C GLY A 16 -13.66 4.73 -4.53
N PRO A 17 -12.85 5.26 -5.47
CA PRO A 17 -11.64 4.57 -5.93
C PRO A 17 -10.70 4.22 -4.76
N LEU A 18 -10.58 2.92 -4.48
CA LEU A 18 -9.64 2.35 -3.52
C LEU A 18 -8.23 2.63 -4.00
N THR A 19 -7.68 3.75 -3.56
CA THR A 19 -6.38 4.24 -4.02
C THR A 19 -5.32 3.88 -2.99
N PRO A 20 -4.45 2.90 -3.25
CA PRO A 20 -3.32 2.61 -2.38
C PRO A 20 -2.35 3.79 -2.38
N ARG A 21 -1.74 4.06 -1.24
CA ARG A 21 -0.72 5.09 -1.07
C ARG A 21 0.46 4.53 -0.28
N PHE A 22 1.66 4.81 -0.78
CA PHE A 22 2.92 4.53 -0.09
C PHE A 22 3.25 5.69 0.82
N MET A 23 3.55 5.38 2.07
CA MET A 23 3.67 6.40 3.10
C MET A 23 4.67 6.00 4.19
N ALA A 24 5.19 7.01 4.87
CA ALA A 24 6.12 6.88 5.98
C ALA A 24 5.90 8.01 7.00
N ALA A 25 6.30 7.80 8.25
CA ALA A 25 6.35 8.89 9.22
C ALA A 25 7.50 9.87 8.88
N PRO A 26 7.32 11.19 9.10
CA PRO A 26 8.39 12.17 8.93
C PRO A 26 9.67 11.80 9.68
N SER A 27 9.54 11.32 10.92
CA SER A 27 10.67 10.87 11.76
C SER A 27 11.48 9.73 11.14
N TYR A 28 10.83 8.84 10.38
CA TYR A 28 11.53 7.79 9.63
C TYR A 28 12.29 8.39 8.44
N LEU A 29 11.66 9.29 7.70
CA LEU A 29 12.23 9.93 6.51
C LEU A 29 13.43 10.83 6.87
N GLU A 30 13.39 11.52 8.00
CA GLU A 30 14.52 12.29 8.53
C GLU A 30 15.74 11.42 8.80
N ARG A 31 15.54 10.19 9.27
CA ARG A 31 16.62 9.28 9.66
C ARG A 31 17.16 8.43 8.52
N PHE A 32 16.29 7.99 7.60
CA PHE A 32 16.65 7.03 6.54
C PHE A 32 16.61 7.62 5.14
N GLY A 33 16.18 8.87 4.99
CA GLY A 33 15.99 9.53 3.71
C GLY A 33 14.64 9.19 3.06
N ARG A 34 14.30 9.97 2.04
CA ARG A 34 13.08 9.79 1.24
C ARG A 34 13.38 8.94 0.00
N PRO A 35 12.63 7.86 -0.27
CA PRO A 35 12.75 7.15 -1.54
C PRO A 35 12.22 8.06 -2.66
N SER A 36 12.99 8.15 -3.74
CA SER A 36 12.63 8.89 -4.95
C SER A 36 12.01 7.97 -6.02
N HIS A 37 12.27 6.66 -5.89
CA HIS A 37 11.93 5.67 -6.87
C HIS A 37 11.43 4.39 -6.19
N PRO A 38 10.48 3.64 -6.79
CA PRO A 38 10.05 2.33 -6.30
C PRO A 38 11.18 1.34 -5.96
N ARG A 39 12.32 1.39 -6.67
CA ARG A 39 13.48 0.52 -6.41
C ARG A 39 14.15 0.82 -5.07
N ASP A 40 14.07 2.07 -4.61
CA ASP A 40 14.68 2.53 -3.35
C ASP A 40 14.04 1.80 -2.16
N LEU A 41 12.80 1.32 -2.30
CA LEU A 41 12.10 0.52 -1.29
C LEU A 41 12.86 -0.76 -0.91
N LEU A 42 13.72 -1.28 -1.79
CA LEU A 42 14.56 -2.43 -1.49
C LEU A 42 15.62 -2.12 -0.42
N ALA A 43 15.99 -0.86 -0.25
CA ALA A 43 16.97 -0.39 0.74
C ALA A 43 16.31 0.11 2.05
N HIS A 44 14.99 0.15 2.11
CA HIS A 44 14.24 0.62 3.28
C HIS A 44 13.58 -0.52 4.04
N LYS A 45 13.31 -0.28 5.33
CA LYS A 45 12.40 -1.12 6.10
C LYS A 45 10.99 -0.99 5.54
N CYS A 46 10.34 -2.13 5.33
CA CYS A 46 9.00 -2.17 4.78
C CYS A 46 8.03 -2.90 5.70
N VAL A 47 6.91 -2.23 5.97
CA VAL A 47 5.76 -2.73 6.72
C VAL A 47 4.72 -3.22 5.72
N ARG A 48 4.53 -4.53 5.64
CA ARG A 48 3.74 -5.17 4.58
C ARG A 48 2.39 -5.67 5.10
N HIS A 49 1.41 -5.63 4.21
CA HIS A 49 0.09 -6.19 4.45
C HIS A 49 -0.01 -7.61 3.88
N LYS A 50 -0.55 -8.56 4.63
CA LYS A 50 -0.84 -9.93 4.18
C LYS A 50 -2.33 -10.16 4.08
N PHE A 51 -2.78 -10.60 2.90
CA PHE A 51 -4.14 -11.09 2.73
C PHE A 51 -4.26 -12.48 3.37
N VAL A 52 -4.94 -12.55 4.52
CA VAL A 52 -5.16 -13.80 5.26
C VAL A 52 -5.88 -14.84 4.41
N THR A 53 -6.93 -14.44 3.70
CA THR A 53 -7.76 -15.32 2.87
C THR A 53 -6.98 -15.94 1.72
N ALA A 54 -6.05 -15.20 1.12
CA ALA A 54 -5.26 -15.66 0.00
C ALA A 54 -3.84 -16.14 0.39
N LYS A 55 -3.53 -16.16 1.70
CA LYS A 55 -2.23 -16.52 2.29
C LYS A 55 -1.01 -15.82 1.64
N ARG A 56 -1.21 -14.67 0.99
CA ARG A 56 -0.18 -13.94 0.23
C ARG A 56 0.02 -12.54 0.77
N VAL A 57 1.26 -12.08 0.70
CA VAL A 57 1.60 -10.67 0.98
C VAL A 57 1.13 -9.82 -0.20
N LEU A 58 0.61 -8.64 0.07
CA LEU A 58 0.26 -7.67 -0.95
C LEU A 58 1.52 -7.28 -1.72
N ASN A 59 1.53 -7.57 -3.02
CA ASN A 59 2.56 -7.11 -3.92
C ASN A 59 2.38 -5.63 -4.21
N TRP A 60 3.49 -4.91 -4.27
CA TRP A 60 3.48 -3.49 -4.55
C TRP A 60 3.69 -3.29 -6.04
N HIS A 61 2.66 -2.78 -6.69
CA HIS A 61 2.67 -2.49 -8.12
C HIS A 61 2.89 -1.01 -8.32
N PHE A 62 3.75 -0.69 -9.26
CA PHE A 62 4.10 0.66 -9.67
C PHE A 62 4.03 0.74 -11.19
N VAL A 63 3.62 1.89 -11.72
CA VAL A 63 3.73 2.19 -13.14
C VAL A 63 4.99 3.03 -13.39
N GLU A 64 5.93 2.49 -14.16
CA GLU A 64 7.16 3.16 -14.60
C GLU A 64 7.21 3.12 -16.12
N ASP A 65 7.32 4.27 -16.78
CA ASP A 65 7.34 4.39 -18.25
C ASP A 65 6.17 3.67 -18.96
N GLY A 66 4.98 3.70 -18.33
CA GLY A 66 3.78 3.02 -18.85
C GLY A 66 3.80 1.49 -18.67
N GLN A 67 4.82 0.93 -18.03
CA GLN A 67 4.92 -0.49 -17.72
C GLN A 67 4.63 -0.76 -16.25
N ALA A 68 3.80 -1.76 -15.98
CA ALA A 68 3.60 -2.25 -14.63
C ALA A 68 4.86 -2.98 -14.14
N LYS A 69 5.43 -2.49 -13.05
CA LYS A 69 6.53 -3.11 -12.32
C LYS A 69 6.03 -3.57 -10.97
N THR A 70 6.46 -4.75 -10.56
CA THR A 70 6.21 -5.26 -9.21
C THR A 70 7.49 -5.12 -8.41
N VAL A 71 7.39 -4.50 -7.23
CA VAL A 71 8.49 -4.42 -6.27
C VAL A 71 8.14 -5.31 -5.08
N GLU A 72 9.07 -6.19 -4.73
CA GLU A 72 8.97 -7.06 -3.56
C GLU A 72 10.08 -6.68 -2.57
N PRO A 73 9.84 -5.66 -1.72
CA PRO A 73 10.85 -5.25 -0.75
C PRO A 73 11.03 -6.30 0.35
N PRO A 74 12.21 -6.31 1.00
CA PRO A 74 12.46 -7.18 2.13
C PRO A 74 11.43 -6.93 3.24
N ASN A 75 10.86 -8.03 3.75
CA ASN A 75 9.79 -7.97 4.73
C ASN A 75 10.38 -7.65 6.11
N THR A 76 10.10 -6.47 6.68
CA THR A 76 10.55 -6.13 8.04
C THR A 76 9.45 -6.41 9.07
N LEU A 77 8.21 -6.04 8.75
CA LEU A 77 7.02 -6.32 9.56
C LEU A 77 5.88 -6.74 8.64
N ILE A 78 5.04 -7.67 9.08
CA ILE A 78 3.87 -8.14 8.31
C ILE A 78 2.64 -8.10 9.20
N PHE A 79 1.60 -7.41 8.76
CA PHE A 79 0.30 -7.34 9.43
C PHE A 79 -0.80 -7.85 8.50
N ASP A 80 -1.88 -8.33 9.09
CA ASP A 80 -3.04 -8.88 8.39
C ASP A 80 -4.14 -7.84 8.08
N ASN A 81 -3.95 -6.61 8.54
CA ASN A 81 -4.88 -5.51 8.34
C ASN A 81 -4.11 -4.19 8.11
N MET A 82 -4.73 -3.27 7.37
CA MET A 82 -4.09 -2.00 6.99
C MET A 82 -4.01 -0.98 8.13
N GLN A 83 -4.84 -1.10 9.17
CA GLN A 83 -4.80 -0.21 10.33
C GLN A 83 -3.52 -0.45 11.14
N SER A 84 -3.15 -1.70 11.36
CA SER A 84 -1.88 -2.07 12.02
C SER A 84 -0.66 -1.69 11.18
N VAL A 85 -0.75 -1.78 9.84
CA VAL A 85 0.29 -1.23 8.95
C VAL A 85 0.43 0.26 9.19
N ALA A 86 -0.68 1.01 9.19
CA ALA A 86 -0.65 2.45 9.40
C ALA A 86 -0.05 2.83 10.75
N LEU A 87 -0.46 2.16 11.83
CA LEU A 87 0.06 2.37 13.17
C LEU A 87 1.58 2.16 13.24
N ALA A 88 2.08 1.02 12.75
CA ALA A 88 3.51 0.73 12.80
C ALA A 88 4.34 1.74 11.99
N VAL A 89 3.79 2.24 10.89
CA VAL A 89 4.47 3.26 10.09
C VAL A 89 4.45 4.63 10.78
N ARG A 90 3.35 5.01 11.44
CA ARG A 90 3.29 6.23 12.29
C ARG A 90 4.38 6.21 13.37
N ASP A 91 4.63 5.04 13.95
CA ASP A 91 5.67 4.82 14.95
C ASP A 91 7.09 4.75 14.36
N GLY A 92 7.24 4.95 13.05
CA GLY A 92 8.53 5.05 12.37
C GLY A 92 9.20 3.70 12.09
N HIS A 93 8.44 2.61 12.02
CA HIS A 93 9.02 1.28 11.76
C HIS A 93 9.37 1.00 10.29
N GLY A 94 9.03 1.90 9.37
CA GLY A 94 9.36 1.75 7.95
C GLY A 94 8.38 2.45 7.03
N ILE A 95 8.44 2.05 5.76
CA ILE A 95 7.50 2.44 4.71
C ILE A 95 6.37 1.41 4.65
N GLY A 96 5.14 1.88 4.55
CA GLY A 96 3.98 1.00 4.34
C GLY A 96 3.12 1.42 3.15
N CYS A 97 2.18 0.54 2.81
CA CYS A 97 1.15 0.79 1.82
C CYS A 97 -0.21 0.52 2.45
N ALA A 98 -1.08 1.54 2.42
CA ALA A 98 -2.45 1.45 2.90
C ALA A 98 -3.40 2.17 1.93
N LEU A 99 -4.69 1.91 2.05
CA LEU A 99 -5.70 2.67 1.31
C LEU A 99 -5.74 4.12 1.83
N ARG A 100 -5.89 5.09 0.93
CA ARG A 100 -6.00 6.50 1.31
C ARG A 100 -7.04 6.74 2.40
N THR A 101 -8.20 6.08 2.32
CA THR A 101 -9.29 6.20 3.31
C THR A 101 -8.88 5.77 4.72
N VAL A 102 -7.85 4.94 4.88
CA VAL A 102 -7.32 4.50 6.19
C VAL A 102 -6.40 5.54 6.80
N ILE A 103 -5.70 6.33 5.99
CA ILE A 103 -4.61 7.22 6.40
C ILE A 103 -4.90 8.69 6.13
N GLU A 104 -6.11 9.03 5.69
CA GLU A 104 -6.43 10.39 5.22
C GLU A 104 -6.19 11.45 6.29
N GLU A 105 -6.62 11.19 7.53
CA GLU A 105 -6.36 12.08 8.66
C GLU A 105 -4.86 12.23 8.95
N ASP A 106 -4.07 11.17 8.82
CA ASP A 106 -2.63 11.23 9.07
C ASP A 106 -1.89 12.05 8.03
N LEU A 107 -2.31 11.94 6.78
CA LEU A 107 -1.77 12.74 5.68
C LEU A 107 -2.14 14.22 5.87
N LEU A 108 -3.36 14.52 6.31
CA LEU A 108 -3.81 15.89 6.57
C LEU A 108 -3.11 16.52 7.78
N THR A 109 -2.87 15.74 8.84
CA THR A 109 -2.23 16.21 10.07
C THR A 109 -0.70 16.14 10.02
N GLY A 110 -0.11 15.62 8.94
CA GLY A 110 1.33 15.48 8.79
C GLY A 110 1.96 14.38 9.65
N LYS A 111 1.15 13.51 10.28
CA LYS A 111 1.65 12.33 10.99
C LYS A 111 2.30 11.33 10.03
N LEU A 112 1.81 11.30 8.79
CA LEU A 112 2.34 10.48 7.71
C LEU A 112 2.53 11.35 6.46
N GLU A 113 3.59 11.07 5.72
CA GLU A 113 3.87 11.68 4.42
C GLU A 113 3.68 10.63 3.33
N SER A 114 3.02 11.02 2.24
CA SER A 114 2.97 10.24 1.00
C SER A 114 4.29 10.38 0.27
N ILE A 115 4.94 9.26 -0.09
CA ILE A 115 6.31 9.27 -0.62
C ILE A 115 6.41 8.79 -2.07
N LEU A 116 5.53 7.88 -2.50
CA LEU A 116 5.50 7.35 -3.86
C LEU A 116 4.06 7.20 -4.34
N ASN A 117 3.86 7.36 -5.65
CA ASN A 117 2.63 7.00 -6.33
C ASN A 117 2.78 5.58 -6.90
N GLY A 118 1.73 4.77 -6.76
CA GLY A 118 1.63 3.45 -7.42
C GLY A 118 1.18 3.59 -8.87
#